data_AF-A0AAD9Y529-F1
#
_entry.id   AF-A0AAD9Y529-F1
#
_cell.length_a   1.000
_cell.length_b   1.000
_cell.length_c   1.000
_cell.angle_alpha   90.00
_cell.angle_beta   90.00
_cell.angle_gamma   90.00
#
_symmetry.space_group_name_H-M   'P 1'
#
loop_
_entity.id
_entity.type
_entity.pdbx_description
1 polymer ?
#
loop_
_entity_poly.entity_id
_entity_poly.type
_entity_poly.pdbx_seq_one_letter_code
_entity_poly.pdbx_strand_id
1 'polypeptide(L)'
;MADTTKYTVGWICALPTEFNAAKAFLDEKHEDTPSVAHRDNNSYTLGRISCHNMVVAVLPDGEYGITSAAVVAQGMLHSFPNMRIGLMVGISGGAPSSKHDMRLGDVMVSSYDRGKGGVFQYDFSKLVQNQDVVSFEHTDFLDQPPMALRTAINALKGQYEMEGHQLNAHIEKALAQWPRLRKRYARPPSHSDRLYQSSVLHPNSVDECDSVCSNNPTHLMYQTERDELDDNPAIHYRLIASRNQLIKDAHTQDKLAAEKDVLCFEMEAAGLMNHFPCLVIQGIYDYSNSHKNKE
;
A
#
# COMPACT_ATOMS: atom_id res chain seq x y z
N MET A 1 -18.95 26.46 1.90
CA MET A 1 -17.80 26.14 1.02
C MET A 1 -16.60 26.07 1.94
N ALA A 2 -15.89 24.94 1.92
CA ALA A 2 -14.73 24.77 2.78
C ALA A 2 -13.61 25.72 2.36
N ASP A 3 -12.94 26.32 3.34
CA ASP A 3 -11.68 27.01 3.12
C ASP A 3 -10.57 25.98 2.87
N THR A 4 -10.19 25.81 1.59
CA THR A 4 -9.22 24.81 1.16
C THR A 4 -7.80 25.08 1.69
N THR A 5 -7.53 26.30 2.16
CA THR A 5 -6.23 26.67 2.74
C THR A 5 -5.98 26.04 4.12
N LYS A 6 -7.03 25.53 4.79
CA LYS A 6 -6.92 24.89 6.10
C LYS A 6 -6.43 23.45 6.06
N TYR A 7 -6.41 22.83 4.88
CA TYR A 7 -6.07 21.43 4.71
C TYR A 7 -4.62 21.28 4.30
N THR A 8 -3.90 20.41 4.99
CA THR A 8 -2.43 20.30 4.89
C THR A 8 -1.94 18.89 4.62
N VAL A 9 -2.83 17.89 4.71
CA VAL A 9 -2.51 16.48 4.49
C VAL A 9 -3.45 15.89 3.45
N GLY A 10 -2.88 15.37 2.37
CA GLY A 10 -3.63 14.67 1.32
C GLY A 10 -3.56 13.16 1.52
N TRP A 11 -4.65 12.46 1.25
CA TRP A 11 -4.74 11.00 1.31
C TRP A 11 -5.37 10.53 -0.01
N ILE A 12 -4.60 9.80 -0.82
CA ILE A 12 -5.06 9.22 -2.08
C ILE A 12 -5.28 7.72 -1.89
N CYS A 13 -6.44 7.24 -2.34
CA CYS A 13 -6.82 5.84 -2.38
C CYS A 13 -7.00 5.41 -3.84
N ALA A 14 -6.59 4.20 -4.20
CA ALA A 14 -6.84 3.61 -5.51
C ALA A 14 -8.27 3.09 -5.63
N LEU A 15 -8.76 2.41 -4.59
CA LEU A 15 -9.98 1.63 -4.65
C LEU A 15 -11.10 2.22 -3.76
N PRO A 16 -12.39 2.00 -4.12
CA PRO A 16 -13.50 2.34 -3.25
C PRO A 16 -13.43 1.68 -1.86
N THR A 17 -12.84 0.47 -1.80
CA THR A 17 -12.66 -0.25 -0.54
C THR A 17 -11.75 0.54 0.41
N GLU A 18 -10.63 1.02 -0.09
CA GLU A 18 -9.65 1.83 0.64
C GLU A 18 -10.22 3.20 1.02
N PHE A 19 -10.94 3.84 0.09
CA PHE A 19 -11.58 5.13 0.32
C PHE A 19 -12.63 5.08 1.46
N ASN A 20 -13.41 4.00 1.51
CA ASN A 20 -14.35 3.78 2.60
C ASN A 20 -13.63 3.54 3.94
N ALA A 21 -12.52 2.82 3.94
CA ALA A 21 -11.69 2.62 5.14
C ALA A 21 -11.12 3.97 5.61
N ALA A 22 -10.52 4.76 4.73
CA ALA A 22 -9.98 6.08 5.05
C ALA A 22 -11.04 6.98 5.72
N LYS A 23 -12.26 7.02 5.17
CA LYS A 23 -13.37 7.79 5.72
C LYS A 23 -13.84 7.28 7.09
N ALA A 24 -13.78 5.97 7.33
CA ALA A 24 -14.16 5.37 8.61
C ALA A 24 -13.18 5.74 9.74
N PHE A 25 -11.95 6.12 9.41
CA PHE A 25 -10.90 6.50 10.36
C PHE A 25 -10.78 8.01 10.59
N LEU A 26 -11.61 8.85 9.95
CA LEU A 26 -11.69 10.26 10.28
C LEU A 26 -12.31 10.44 11.67
N ASP A 27 -11.66 11.21 12.55
CA ASP A 27 -12.24 11.59 13.85
C ASP A 27 -13.46 12.50 13.65
N GLU A 28 -13.40 13.35 12.62
CA GLU A 28 -14.45 14.26 12.22
C GLU A 28 -14.52 14.35 10.70
N LYS A 29 -15.73 14.21 10.14
CA LYS A 29 -16.00 14.51 8.73
C LYS A 29 -16.50 15.94 8.62
N HIS A 30 -15.89 16.74 7.75
CA HIS A 30 -16.37 18.09 7.46
C HIS A 30 -17.44 18.01 6.35
N GLU A 31 -18.61 18.61 6.58
CA GLU A 31 -19.74 18.55 5.64
C GLU A 31 -19.65 19.56 4.49
N ASP A 32 -18.75 20.54 4.60
CA ASP A 32 -18.52 21.53 3.55
C ASP A 32 -17.94 20.89 2.29
N THR A 33 -18.52 21.21 1.13
CA THR A 33 -17.91 20.92 -0.16
C THR A 33 -16.74 21.88 -0.43
N PRO A 34 -15.56 21.38 -0.82
CA PRO A 34 -14.45 22.25 -1.21
C PRO A 34 -14.76 22.98 -2.52
N SER A 35 -14.32 24.23 -2.61
CA SER A 35 -14.24 24.92 -3.91
C SER A 35 -12.98 24.42 -4.62
N VAL A 36 -13.15 23.52 -5.59
CA VAL A 36 -12.04 22.94 -6.34
C VAL A 36 -11.64 23.82 -7.54
N ALA A 37 -10.40 23.65 -8.00
CA ALA A 37 -9.86 24.37 -9.15
C ALA A 37 -10.59 24.04 -10.45
N HIS A 38 -10.49 24.94 -11.44
CA HIS A 38 -11.08 24.70 -12.76
C HIS A 38 -10.46 23.45 -13.41
N ARG A 39 -11.29 22.50 -13.83
CA ARG A 39 -10.93 21.17 -14.39
C ARG A 39 -10.38 20.15 -13.40
N ASP A 40 -10.41 20.45 -12.11
CA ASP A 40 -10.25 19.41 -11.10
C ASP A 40 -11.56 18.61 -11.02
N ASN A 41 -11.55 17.40 -11.54
CA ASN A 41 -12.70 16.49 -11.57
C ASN A 41 -12.72 15.51 -10.39
N ASN A 42 -11.82 15.68 -9.43
CA ASN A 42 -11.74 14.80 -8.28
C ASN A 42 -12.94 14.99 -7.34
N SER A 43 -13.31 13.90 -6.69
CA SER A 43 -14.25 13.91 -5.57
C SER A 43 -13.48 13.82 -4.25
N TYR A 44 -13.66 14.82 -3.37
CA TYR A 44 -12.97 14.88 -2.09
C TYR A 44 -13.89 14.62 -0.91
N THR A 45 -13.38 13.91 0.09
CA THR A 45 -13.92 13.96 1.45
C THR A 45 -12.97 14.75 2.32
N LEU A 46 -13.51 15.76 3.00
CA LEU A 46 -12.78 16.57 3.95
C LEU A 46 -13.02 16.07 5.37
N GLY A 47 -12.00 16.13 6.20
CA GLY A 47 -12.14 15.76 7.60
C GLY A 47 -10.89 16.05 8.40
N ARG A 48 -10.83 15.41 9.57
CA ARG A 48 -9.76 15.60 10.54
C ARG A 48 -9.37 14.28 11.18
N ILE A 49 -8.07 14.10 11.37
CA ILE A 49 -7.48 13.06 12.23
C ILE A 49 -6.57 13.78 13.20
N SER A 50 -6.86 13.67 14.50
CA SER A 50 -6.23 14.41 15.57
C SER A 50 -6.21 15.93 15.27
N CYS A 51 -5.04 16.55 15.16
CA CYS A 51 -4.86 17.96 14.83
C CYS A 51 -4.66 18.24 13.32
N HIS A 52 -4.76 17.21 12.47
CA HIS A 52 -4.50 17.33 11.03
C HIS A 52 -5.80 17.39 10.22
N ASN A 53 -5.97 18.46 9.45
CA ASN A 53 -7.03 18.57 8.46
C ASN A 53 -6.62 17.81 7.19
N MET A 54 -7.44 16.82 6.84
CA MET A 54 -7.22 15.82 5.82
C MET A 54 -8.09 16.08 4.59
N VAL A 55 -7.52 15.84 3.40
CA VAL A 55 -8.25 15.74 2.13
C VAL A 55 -8.10 14.31 1.63
N VAL A 56 -9.21 13.57 1.56
CA VAL A 56 -9.22 12.19 1.04
C VAL A 56 -9.78 12.20 -0.38
N ALA A 57 -9.06 11.60 -1.33
CA ALA A 57 -9.51 11.37 -2.70
C ALA A 57 -9.45 9.89 -3.05
N VAL A 58 -10.23 9.51 -4.05
CA VAL A 58 -10.20 8.19 -4.68
C VAL A 58 -9.99 8.36 -6.18
N LEU A 59 -9.30 7.41 -6.81
CA LEU A 59 -9.16 7.39 -8.26
C LEU A 59 -10.53 7.24 -8.95
N PRO A 60 -10.65 7.64 -10.23
CA PRO A 60 -11.87 7.45 -11.01
C PRO A 60 -12.29 5.98 -11.09
N ASP A 61 -13.60 5.75 -11.23
CA ASP A 61 -14.15 4.39 -11.30
C ASP A 61 -13.58 3.62 -12.50
N GLY A 62 -13.12 2.39 -12.26
CA GLY A 62 -12.48 1.55 -13.26
C GLY A 62 -11.03 1.93 -13.61
N GLU A 63 -10.46 2.97 -13.00
CA GLU A 63 -9.07 3.37 -13.20
C GLU A 63 -8.19 2.99 -11.99
N TYR A 64 -6.95 2.65 -12.29
CA TYR A 64 -5.87 2.43 -11.33
C TYR A 64 -4.53 2.65 -12.04
N GLY A 65 -3.44 2.63 -11.29
CA GLY A 65 -2.10 2.82 -11.85
C GLY A 65 -1.53 4.24 -11.71
N ILE A 66 -0.24 4.34 -12.03
CA ILE A 66 0.63 5.52 -11.89
C ILE A 66 0.01 6.78 -12.51
N THR A 67 -0.53 6.67 -13.73
CA THR A 67 -1.06 7.84 -14.45
C THR A 67 -2.31 8.42 -13.78
N SER A 68 -3.25 7.58 -13.36
CA SER A 68 -4.47 8.04 -12.72
C SER A 68 -4.15 8.66 -11.35
N ALA A 69 -3.26 8.03 -10.58
CA ALA A 69 -2.76 8.56 -9.31
C ALA A 69 -2.11 9.95 -9.46
N ALA A 70 -1.26 10.13 -10.48
CA ALA A 70 -0.62 11.41 -10.75
C ALA A 70 -1.65 12.51 -11.09
N VAL A 71 -2.68 12.20 -11.89
CA VAL A 71 -3.74 13.16 -12.26
C VAL A 71 -4.54 13.58 -11.03
N VAL A 72 -4.95 12.64 -10.18
CA VAL A 72 -5.68 12.93 -8.94
C VAL A 72 -4.82 13.79 -8.00
N ALA A 73 -3.55 13.44 -7.83
CA ALA A 73 -2.61 14.21 -7.00
C ALA A 73 -2.42 15.64 -7.51
N GLN A 74 -2.27 15.82 -8.83
CA GLN A 74 -2.16 17.15 -9.42
C GLN A 74 -3.42 17.99 -9.20
N GLY A 75 -4.62 17.44 -9.41
CA GLY A 75 -5.87 18.16 -9.08
C GLY A 75 -5.90 18.58 -7.61
N MET A 76 -5.52 17.67 -6.72
CA MET A 76 -5.48 17.93 -5.27
C MET A 76 -4.51 19.05 -4.90
N LEU A 77 -3.30 19.06 -5.46
CA LEU A 77 -2.34 20.13 -5.20
C LEU A 77 -2.81 21.50 -5.72
N HIS A 78 -3.52 21.54 -6.85
CA HIS A 78 -4.08 22.79 -7.37
C HIS A 78 -5.25 23.32 -6.52
N SER A 79 -6.12 22.43 -6.02
CA SER A 79 -7.30 22.80 -5.22
C SER A 79 -6.98 23.13 -3.76
N PHE A 80 -5.90 22.56 -3.22
CA PHE A 80 -5.50 22.70 -1.81
C PHE A 80 -4.08 23.28 -1.70
N PRO A 81 -3.93 24.61 -1.74
CA PRO A 81 -2.62 25.27 -1.91
C PRO A 81 -1.67 25.12 -0.72
N ASN A 82 -2.18 24.79 0.46
CA ASN A 82 -1.39 24.63 1.69
C ASN A 82 -1.06 23.15 2.00
N MET A 83 -1.20 22.26 1.01
CA MET A 83 -0.78 20.87 1.15
C MET A 83 0.71 20.80 1.53
N ARG A 84 1.01 20.14 2.65
CA ARG A 84 2.39 19.97 3.14
C ARG A 84 2.92 18.57 2.90
N ILE A 85 2.07 17.58 3.05
CA ILE A 85 2.39 16.16 2.91
C ILE A 85 1.22 15.41 2.29
N GLY A 86 1.55 14.29 1.66
CA GLY A 86 0.62 13.33 1.11
C GLY A 86 0.77 11.95 1.73
N LEU A 87 -0.27 11.14 1.63
CA LEU A 87 -0.28 9.73 1.95
C LEU A 87 -0.89 9.00 0.76
N MET A 88 -0.19 8.00 0.24
CA MET A 88 -0.78 6.98 -0.62
C MET A 88 -1.07 5.79 0.28
N VAL A 89 -2.35 5.55 0.59
CA VAL A 89 -2.74 4.43 1.44
C VAL A 89 -3.66 3.52 0.69
N GLY A 90 -3.28 2.25 0.58
CA GLY A 90 -4.07 1.26 -0.12
C GLY A 90 -3.83 -0.15 0.38
N ILE A 91 -4.21 -1.11 -0.46
CA ILE A 91 -3.86 -2.51 -0.31
C ILE A 91 -2.89 -2.95 -1.40
N SER A 92 -2.09 -3.95 -1.09
CA SER A 92 -1.04 -4.44 -1.97
C SER A 92 -0.80 -5.93 -1.76
N GLY A 93 -0.01 -6.52 -2.66
CA GLY A 93 0.41 -7.90 -2.52
C GLY A 93 1.77 -8.02 -1.84
N GLY A 94 1.86 -8.88 -0.83
CA GLY A 94 3.07 -9.17 -0.06
C GLY A 94 3.99 -10.18 -0.75
N ALA A 95 5.30 -10.05 -0.53
CA ALA A 95 6.34 -11.01 -0.87
C ALA A 95 7.07 -11.56 0.35
N PRO A 96 6.48 -12.52 1.08
CA PRO A 96 7.13 -13.15 2.22
C PRO A 96 8.38 -13.90 1.78
N SER A 97 9.35 -13.99 2.68
CA SER A 97 10.58 -14.75 2.44
C SER A 97 11.07 -15.38 3.75
N SER A 98 12.06 -16.25 3.68
CA SER A 98 12.69 -16.80 4.89
C SER A 98 13.34 -15.74 5.80
N LYS A 99 13.59 -14.54 5.28
CA LYS A 99 14.14 -13.41 6.05
C LYS A 99 13.07 -12.49 6.62
N HIS A 100 11.90 -12.45 6.01
CA HIS A 100 10.85 -11.47 6.31
C HIS A 100 9.50 -12.21 6.41
N ASP A 101 9.04 -12.40 7.64
CA ASP A 101 7.76 -13.02 7.97
C ASP A 101 6.60 -12.04 7.79
N MET A 102 6.18 -11.87 6.53
CA MET A 102 5.06 -11.02 6.16
C MET A 102 3.79 -11.83 5.97
N ARG A 103 2.70 -11.32 6.54
CA ARG A 103 1.41 -12.01 6.63
C ARG A 103 0.27 -11.16 6.09
N LEU A 104 -0.87 -11.78 5.80
CA LEU A 104 -2.06 -11.03 5.42
C LEU A 104 -2.53 -10.16 6.59
N GLY A 105 -2.87 -8.91 6.29
CA GLY A 105 -3.22 -7.89 7.27
C GLY A 105 -2.03 -7.13 7.86
N ASP A 106 -0.78 -7.56 7.61
CA ASP A 106 0.40 -6.75 7.95
C ASP A 106 0.41 -5.42 7.19
N VAL A 107 1.17 -4.45 7.70
CA VAL A 107 1.29 -3.11 7.14
C VAL A 107 2.70 -2.90 6.59
N MET A 108 2.80 -2.51 5.32
CA MET A 108 4.03 -2.07 4.68
C MET A 108 4.09 -0.54 4.68
N VAL A 109 5.20 0.03 5.14
CA VAL A 109 5.48 1.47 5.05
C VAL A 109 6.73 1.65 4.20
N SER A 110 6.63 2.45 3.13
CA SER A 110 7.77 2.76 2.29
C SER A 110 8.86 3.45 3.11
N SER A 111 10.03 2.84 3.20
CA SER A 111 11.17 3.38 3.93
C SER A 111 12.36 3.55 3.00
N TYR A 112 13.07 4.66 3.18
CA TYR A 112 14.38 4.82 2.58
C TYR A 112 15.29 3.68 3.04
N ASP A 113 15.89 2.97 2.08
CA ASP A 113 16.91 1.97 2.34
C ASP A 113 17.91 1.92 1.17
N ARG A 114 19.19 1.70 1.49
CA ARG A 114 20.30 1.47 0.52
C ARG A 114 20.34 2.43 -0.69
N GLY A 115 20.04 3.72 -0.49
CA GLY A 115 20.11 4.73 -1.55
C GLY A 115 18.86 4.85 -2.42
N LYS A 116 17.74 4.19 -2.05
CA LYS A 116 16.45 4.32 -2.75
C LYS A 116 15.44 5.10 -1.93
N GLY A 117 14.59 5.89 -2.58
CA GLY A 117 13.57 6.75 -1.96
C GLY A 117 12.46 6.03 -1.19
N GLY A 118 12.43 4.70 -1.17
CA GLY A 118 11.40 3.88 -0.52
C GLY A 118 10.35 3.31 -1.47
N VAL A 119 10.33 3.81 -2.71
CA VAL A 119 9.60 3.20 -3.84
C VAL A 119 10.59 2.92 -4.97
N PHE A 120 10.37 1.81 -5.67
CA PHE A 120 11.15 1.40 -6.83
C PHE A 120 10.21 1.08 -8.00
N GLN A 121 10.26 1.90 -9.04
CA GLN A 121 9.56 1.60 -10.28
C GLN A 121 10.40 0.64 -11.13
N TYR A 122 9.89 -0.58 -11.33
CA TYR A 122 10.66 -1.67 -11.97
C TYR A 122 10.24 -1.96 -13.41
N ASP A 123 9.13 -1.40 -13.90
CA ASP A 123 8.81 -1.42 -15.33
C ASP A 123 9.49 -0.30 -16.12
N PHE A 124 10.05 0.69 -15.42
CA PHE A 124 10.87 1.75 -16.01
C PHE A 124 12.32 1.31 -16.12
N SER A 125 12.65 0.72 -17.25
CA SER A 125 14.01 0.26 -17.56
C SER A 125 14.41 0.66 -18.96
N LYS A 126 15.68 1.03 -19.10
CA LYS A 126 16.29 1.26 -20.39
C LYS A 126 16.79 -0.08 -20.92
N LEU A 127 16.38 -0.43 -22.12
CA LEU A 127 16.99 -1.50 -22.90
C LEU A 127 18.34 -1.01 -23.41
N VAL A 128 19.42 -1.62 -22.95
CA VAL A 128 20.79 -1.35 -23.40
C VAL A 128 21.29 -2.60 -24.11
N GLN A 129 21.65 -2.45 -25.39
CA GLN A 129 22.32 -3.51 -26.14
C GLN A 129 23.83 -3.33 -26.01
N ASN A 130 24.48 -4.24 -25.29
CA ASN A 130 25.92 -4.33 -25.23
C ASN A 130 26.36 -5.61 -25.92
N GLN A 131 27.00 -5.47 -27.08
CA GLN A 131 27.40 -6.58 -27.96
C GLN A 131 26.17 -7.44 -28.34
N ASP A 132 26.04 -8.65 -27.75
CA ASP A 132 24.96 -9.62 -28.01
C ASP A 132 24.02 -9.85 -26.80
N VAL A 133 24.18 -9.08 -25.71
CA VAL A 133 23.31 -9.17 -24.53
C VAL A 133 22.45 -7.92 -24.44
N VAL A 134 21.14 -8.12 -24.44
CA VAL A 134 20.16 -7.09 -24.11
C VAL A 134 20.02 -7.07 -22.59
N SER A 135 20.49 -6.01 -21.94
CA SER A 135 20.35 -5.80 -20.50
C SER A 135 19.34 -4.69 -20.20
N PHE A 136 18.56 -4.89 -19.14
CA PHE A 136 17.70 -3.86 -18.59
C PHE A 136 18.45 -3.07 -17.52
N GLU A 137 18.64 -1.77 -17.75
CA GLU A 137 19.19 -0.86 -16.75
C GLU A 137 18.07 -0.03 -16.13
N HIS A 138 17.91 -0.11 -14.82
CA HIS A 138 17.01 0.78 -14.09
C HIS A 138 17.72 2.11 -13.84
N THR A 139 17.31 3.13 -14.59
CA THR A 139 17.90 4.48 -14.54
C THR A 139 17.11 5.45 -13.68
N ASP A 140 15.92 5.07 -13.20
CA ASP A 140 15.03 6.00 -12.50
C ASP A 140 15.34 6.11 -11.01
N PHE A 141 15.33 7.36 -10.53
CA PHE A 141 15.37 7.69 -9.12
C PHE A 141 14.04 8.34 -8.76
N LEU A 142 13.25 7.63 -7.95
CA LEU A 142 12.07 8.20 -7.32
C LEU A 142 12.48 8.92 -6.04
N ASP A 143 11.91 10.10 -5.84
CA ASP A 143 12.10 10.89 -4.64
C ASP A 143 11.73 10.12 -3.37
N GLN A 144 12.25 10.62 -2.26
CA GLN A 144 11.99 10.08 -0.93
C GLN A 144 10.88 10.85 -0.21
N PRO A 145 10.16 10.22 0.74
CA PRO A 145 9.17 10.92 1.55
C PRO A 145 9.76 12.17 2.22
N PRO A 146 8.96 13.25 2.38
CA PRO A 146 9.37 14.46 3.07
C PRO A 146 10.04 14.18 4.41
N MET A 147 11.02 15.01 4.79
CA MET A 147 11.74 14.87 6.07
C MET A 147 10.78 14.75 7.26
N ALA A 148 9.70 15.53 7.27
CA ALA A 148 8.68 15.48 8.33
C ALA A 148 8.08 14.08 8.50
N LEU A 149 7.77 13.37 7.41
CA LEU A 149 7.25 12.01 7.45
C LEU A 149 8.32 11.01 7.90
N ARG A 150 9.55 11.13 7.42
CA ARG A 150 10.66 10.25 7.82
C ARG A 150 10.99 10.38 9.31
N THR A 151 10.99 11.60 9.84
CA THR A 151 11.18 11.85 11.28
C THR A 151 10.02 11.28 12.09
N ALA A 152 8.77 11.46 11.63
CA ALA A 152 7.59 10.91 12.29
C ALA A 152 7.63 9.37 12.35
N ILE A 153 8.03 8.71 11.25
CA ILE A 153 8.21 7.24 11.22
C ILE A 153 9.25 6.79 12.24
N ASN A 154 10.40 7.46 12.32
CA ASN A 154 11.44 7.07 13.29
C ASN A 154 10.98 7.24 14.74
N ALA A 155 10.21 8.29 15.04
CA ALA A 155 9.61 8.46 16.35
C ALA A 155 8.57 7.37 16.65
N LEU A 156 7.70 7.05 15.69
CA LEU A 156 6.70 5.99 15.81
C LEU A 156 7.33 4.60 16.02
N LYS A 157 8.42 4.29 15.32
CA LYS A 157 9.17 3.04 15.53
C LYS A 157 9.62 2.90 16.98
N GLY A 158 10.25 3.94 17.53
CA GLY A 158 10.70 3.92 18.93
C GLY A 158 9.54 3.83 19.92
N GLN A 159 8.42 4.51 19.63
CA GLN A 159 7.22 4.41 20.47
C GLN A 159 6.64 2.98 20.45
N TYR A 160 6.47 2.39 19.27
CA TYR A 160 5.90 1.04 19.14
C TYR A 160 6.82 -0.03 19.71
N GLU A 161 8.14 0.13 19.61
CA GLU A 161 9.09 -0.77 20.28
C GLU A 161 8.93 -0.76 21.82
N MET A 162 8.58 0.39 22.41
CA MET A 162 8.41 0.52 23.85
C MET A 162 7.00 0.18 24.35
N GLU A 163 5.97 0.59 23.61
CA GLU A 163 4.58 0.63 24.07
C GLU A 163 3.65 -0.29 23.27
N GLY A 164 4.13 -0.85 22.16
CA GLY A 164 3.30 -1.51 21.15
C GLY A 164 2.43 -0.52 20.36
N HIS A 165 1.67 -1.04 19.41
CA HIS A 165 0.72 -0.25 18.62
C HIS A 165 -0.75 -0.58 18.93
N GLN A 166 -1.67 0.33 18.60
CA GLN A 166 -3.12 0.19 18.88
C GLN A 166 -3.95 -0.11 17.62
N LEU A 167 -3.35 -0.69 16.58
CA LEU A 167 -4.01 -0.91 15.27
C LEU A 167 -5.32 -1.69 15.38
N ASN A 168 -5.31 -2.85 16.05
CA ASN A 168 -6.53 -3.67 16.22
C ASN A 168 -7.63 -2.91 16.96
N ALA A 169 -7.29 -2.18 18.03
CA ALA A 169 -8.26 -1.40 18.79
C ALA A 169 -8.92 -0.31 17.93
N HIS A 170 -8.14 0.37 17.08
CA HIS A 170 -8.68 1.36 16.15
C HIS A 170 -9.54 0.74 15.04
N ILE A 171 -9.16 -0.42 14.51
CA ILE A 171 -9.95 -1.16 13.52
C ILE A 171 -11.31 -1.57 14.12
N GLU A 172 -11.31 -2.18 15.31
CA GLU A 172 -12.55 -2.61 15.98
C GLU A 172 -13.46 -1.41 16.29
N LYS A 173 -12.89 -0.28 16.74
CA LYS A 173 -13.63 0.97 16.93
C LYS A 173 -14.31 1.44 15.64
N ALA A 174 -13.58 1.45 14.52
CA ALA A 174 -14.13 1.87 13.22
C ALA A 174 -15.24 0.92 12.74
N LEU A 175 -15.05 -0.40 12.88
CA LEU A 175 -16.05 -1.40 12.49
C LEU A 175 -17.31 -1.36 13.38
N ALA A 176 -17.16 -1.03 14.65
CA ALA A 176 -18.29 -0.82 15.56
C ALA A 176 -19.10 0.43 15.17
N GLN A 177 -18.44 1.51 14.76
CA GLN A 177 -19.08 2.75 14.30
C GLN A 177 -19.79 2.58 12.96
N TRP A 178 -19.28 1.72 12.07
CA TRP A 178 -19.82 1.50 10.72
C TRP A 178 -20.22 0.03 10.49
N PRO A 179 -21.36 -0.43 11.03
CA PRO A 179 -21.75 -1.84 10.98
C PRO A 179 -21.85 -2.45 9.58
N ARG A 180 -22.15 -1.63 8.56
CA ARG A 180 -22.19 -2.08 7.15
C ARG A 180 -20.81 -2.50 6.63
N LEU A 181 -19.73 -1.90 7.13
CA LEU A 181 -18.36 -2.26 6.76
C LEU A 181 -17.96 -3.61 7.38
N ARG A 182 -18.46 -3.95 8.57
CA ARG A 182 -18.10 -5.21 9.25
C ARG A 182 -18.26 -6.46 8.37
N LYS A 183 -19.25 -6.50 7.48
CA LYS A 183 -19.47 -7.64 6.57
C LYS A 183 -18.30 -7.87 5.58
N ARG A 184 -17.58 -6.82 5.18
CA ARG A 184 -16.54 -6.88 4.14
C ARG A 184 -15.13 -6.58 4.62
N TYR A 185 -14.99 -6.03 5.83
CA TYR A 185 -13.72 -5.49 6.34
C TYR A 185 -13.30 -6.14 7.66
N ALA A 186 -14.14 -6.97 8.27
CA ALA A 186 -13.75 -7.71 9.46
C ALA A 186 -12.59 -8.65 9.12
N ARG A 187 -11.65 -8.77 10.06
CA ARG A 187 -10.51 -9.67 9.92
C ARG A 187 -11.00 -11.11 9.72
N PRO A 188 -10.55 -11.82 8.67
CA PRO A 188 -10.82 -13.24 8.52
C PRO A 188 -10.24 -14.07 9.69
N PRO A 189 -10.72 -15.30 9.91
CA PRO A 189 -10.13 -16.20 10.91
C PRO A 189 -8.65 -16.47 10.64
N SER A 190 -7.82 -16.60 11.68
CA SER A 190 -6.35 -16.75 11.51
C SER A 190 -5.91 -17.92 10.61
N HIS A 191 -6.73 -18.95 10.43
CA HIS A 191 -6.43 -20.12 9.59
C HIS A 191 -6.69 -19.90 8.09
N SER A 192 -7.26 -18.75 7.70
CA SER A 192 -7.44 -18.40 6.29
C SER A 192 -6.17 -17.82 5.67
N ASP A 193 -5.19 -17.39 6.49
CA ASP A 193 -3.89 -16.98 6.00
C ASP A 193 -3.07 -18.22 5.62
N ARG A 194 -2.97 -18.46 4.31
CA ARG A 194 -2.27 -19.61 3.74
C ARG A 194 -1.19 -19.13 2.78
N LEU A 195 0.06 -19.40 3.13
CA LEU A 195 1.22 -19.16 2.28
C LEU A 195 1.62 -20.45 1.57
N TYR A 196 1.58 -20.44 0.24
CA TYR A 196 2.00 -21.55 -0.61
C TYR A 196 3.41 -21.31 -1.18
N GLN A 197 4.12 -22.40 -1.46
CA GLN A 197 5.43 -22.36 -2.13
C GLN A 197 5.32 -21.74 -3.53
N SER A 198 6.28 -20.87 -3.86
CA SER A 198 6.33 -20.17 -5.15
C SER A 198 6.55 -21.10 -6.35
N SER A 199 7.11 -22.29 -6.14
CA SER A 199 7.38 -23.30 -7.16
C SER A 199 6.14 -24.04 -7.67
N VAL A 200 4.99 -23.89 -7.00
CA VAL A 200 3.75 -24.56 -7.40
C VAL A 200 3.09 -23.78 -8.54
N LEU A 201 3.19 -24.34 -9.76
CA LEU A 201 2.59 -23.78 -10.97
C LEU A 201 1.13 -24.24 -11.11
N HIS A 202 0.24 -23.29 -11.41
CA HIS A 202 -1.16 -23.59 -11.69
C HIS A 202 -1.38 -23.90 -13.16
N PRO A 203 -2.01 -25.03 -13.53
CA PRO A 203 -2.08 -25.49 -14.91
C PRO A 203 -2.83 -24.54 -15.85
N ASN A 204 -3.96 -23.92 -15.44
CA ASN A 204 -4.82 -23.21 -16.39
C ASN A 204 -5.52 -21.93 -15.90
N SER A 205 -5.51 -21.59 -14.60
CA SER A 205 -5.93 -20.24 -14.16
C SER A 205 -5.55 -19.96 -12.70
N VAL A 206 -5.53 -18.67 -12.34
CA VAL A 206 -5.33 -18.15 -10.97
C VAL A 206 -6.48 -18.54 -10.03
N ASP A 207 -7.60 -18.99 -10.59
CA ASP A 207 -8.84 -19.29 -9.85
C ASP A 207 -8.95 -20.76 -9.42
N GLU A 208 -8.01 -21.62 -9.84
CA GLU A 208 -7.98 -23.05 -9.50
C GLU A 208 -7.06 -23.37 -8.31
N CYS A 209 -6.48 -22.35 -7.66
CA CYS A 209 -5.53 -22.51 -6.56
C CYS A 209 -6.10 -23.39 -5.43
N ASP A 210 -7.35 -23.19 -5.05
CA ASP A 210 -7.97 -24.02 -4.01
C ASP A 210 -8.11 -25.48 -4.42
N SER A 211 -8.31 -25.78 -5.70
CA SER A 211 -8.45 -27.16 -6.18
C SER A 211 -7.12 -27.91 -6.30
N VAL A 212 -6.04 -27.18 -6.62
CA VAL A 212 -4.70 -27.74 -6.85
C VAL A 212 -3.85 -27.74 -5.57
N CYS A 213 -3.98 -26.72 -4.73
CA CYS A 213 -3.14 -26.52 -3.55
C CYS A 213 -3.81 -26.93 -2.22
N SER A 214 -5.13 -26.81 -2.06
CA SER A 214 -5.78 -27.03 -0.75
C SER A 214 -5.66 -28.45 -0.20
N ASN A 215 -5.34 -29.42 -1.05
CA ASN A 215 -5.32 -30.84 -0.67
C ASN A 215 -3.92 -31.41 -0.44
N ASN A 216 -2.85 -30.63 -0.59
CA ASN A 216 -1.50 -31.12 -0.36
C ASN A 216 -0.71 -30.28 0.67
N PRO A 217 -0.60 -30.74 1.93
CA PRO A 217 0.11 -30.01 2.98
C PRO A 217 1.61 -29.83 2.70
N THR A 218 2.19 -30.54 1.72
CA THR A 218 3.59 -30.34 1.33
C THR A 218 3.85 -29.02 0.59
N HIS A 219 2.80 -28.34 0.12
CA HIS A 219 2.91 -27.07 -0.61
C HIS A 219 2.74 -25.85 0.28
N LEU A 220 2.29 -26.02 1.52
CA LEU A 220 2.16 -24.94 2.49
C LEU A 220 3.53 -24.64 3.12
N MET A 221 3.83 -23.35 3.22
CA MET A 221 4.96 -22.88 4.01
C MET A 221 4.52 -22.72 5.46
N TYR A 222 5.22 -23.39 6.38
CA TYR A 222 4.97 -23.23 7.80
C TYR A 222 5.48 -21.86 8.27
N GLN A 223 4.57 -21.04 8.77
CA GLN A 223 4.88 -19.84 9.54
C GLN A 223 4.67 -20.15 11.02
N THR A 224 5.65 -19.87 11.86
CA THR A 224 5.52 -20.00 13.31
C THR A 224 4.41 -19.08 13.81
N GLU A 225 3.62 -19.48 14.81
CA GLU A 225 2.66 -18.54 15.41
C GLU A 225 3.39 -17.33 16.01
N ARG A 226 2.84 -16.13 15.83
CA ARG A 226 3.32 -14.92 16.50
C ARG A 226 2.93 -15.01 17.97
N ASP A 227 3.87 -14.74 18.86
CA ASP A 227 3.63 -14.79 20.31
C ASP A 227 3.16 -13.44 20.86
N GLU A 228 3.02 -13.32 22.17
CA GLU A 228 2.52 -12.10 22.83
C GLU A 228 3.48 -10.91 22.74
N LEU A 229 4.75 -11.15 22.38
CA LEU A 229 5.77 -10.13 22.21
C LEU A 229 5.85 -9.63 20.76
N ASP A 230 5.19 -10.33 19.83
CA ASP A 230 5.14 -9.98 18.42
C ASP A 230 3.97 -9.03 18.10
N ASP A 231 4.23 -8.04 17.24
CA ASP A 231 3.18 -7.21 16.66
C ASP A 231 2.28 -8.02 15.71
N ASN A 232 0.96 -7.91 15.90
CA ASN A 232 -0.03 -8.56 15.05
C ASN A 232 -1.27 -7.69 14.85
N PRO A 233 -1.43 -6.98 13.71
CA PRO A 233 -0.59 -7.05 12.51
C PRO A 233 0.81 -6.43 12.71
N ALA A 234 1.83 -6.92 12.00
CA ALA A 234 3.18 -6.33 12.07
C ALA A 234 3.33 -5.18 11.07
N ILE A 235 4.26 -4.27 11.38
CA ILE A 235 4.61 -3.14 10.51
C ILE A 235 6.01 -3.32 9.95
N HIS A 236 6.09 -3.44 8.64
CA HIS A 236 7.32 -3.64 7.88
C HIS A 236 7.76 -2.35 7.19
N TYR A 237 9.03 -1.99 7.34
CA TYR A 237 9.59 -0.75 6.80
C TYR A 237 10.64 -1.06 5.74
N ARG A 238 10.24 -1.19 4.48
CA ARG A 238 11.13 -1.60 3.38
C ARG A 238 10.76 -0.91 2.07
N LEU A 239 11.48 -1.31 1.02
CA LEU A 239 11.24 -0.87 -0.34
C LEU A 239 9.92 -1.45 -0.88
N ILE A 240 9.12 -0.58 -1.47
CA ILE A 240 7.90 -0.94 -2.20
C ILE A 240 8.19 -0.91 -3.70
N ALA A 241 7.79 -1.95 -4.43
CA ALA A 241 7.89 -2.00 -5.88
C ALA A 241 6.58 -1.53 -6.51
N SER A 242 6.70 -0.61 -7.48
CA SER A 242 5.57 0.02 -8.17
C SER A 242 5.64 -0.20 -9.68
N ARG A 243 4.51 -0.47 -10.34
CA ARG A 243 4.42 -0.68 -11.81
C ARG A 243 2.98 -0.57 -12.31
N ASN A 244 2.80 -0.25 -13.59
CA ASN A 244 1.47 -0.14 -14.22
C ASN A 244 0.75 -1.47 -14.53
N GLN A 245 1.39 -2.61 -14.37
CA GLN A 245 0.79 -3.94 -14.58
C GLN A 245 0.90 -4.81 -13.33
N LEU A 246 -0.20 -5.47 -12.99
CA LEU A 246 -0.26 -6.42 -11.88
C LEU A 246 0.75 -7.57 -12.08
N ILE A 247 1.60 -7.84 -11.09
CA ILE A 247 2.42 -9.06 -11.08
C ILE A 247 1.52 -10.24 -10.72
N LYS A 248 1.62 -11.29 -11.55
CA LYS A 248 1.11 -12.63 -11.26
C LYS A 248 2.17 -13.66 -11.65
N ASP A 249 3.42 -13.37 -11.32
CA ASP A 249 4.57 -14.21 -11.63
C ASP A 249 5.47 -14.30 -10.40
N ALA A 250 5.45 -15.47 -9.78
CA ALA A 250 6.22 -15.74 -8.58
C ALA A 250 7.74 -15.66 -8.85
N HIS A 251 8.21 -15.93 -10.08
CA HIS A 251 9.64 -15.81 -10.40
C HIS A 251 10.10 -14.35 -10.42
N THR A 252 9.34 -13.47 -11.06
CA THR A 252 9.64 -12.02 -11.05
C THR A 252 9.58 -11.46 -9.64
N GLN A 253 8.58 -11.88 -8.85
CA GLN A 253 8.46 -11.51 -7.44
C GLN A 253 9.68 -11.96 -6.63
N ASP A 254 10.02 -13.25 -6.67
CA ASP A 254 11.14 -13.83 -5.92
C ASP A 254 12.46 -13.17 -6.32
N LYS A 255 12.65 -12.90 -7.62
CA LYS A 255 13.84 -12.20 -8.13
C LYS A 255 13.93 -10.78 -7.56
N LEU A 256 12.86 -10.00 -7.62
CA LEU A 256 12.86 -8.63 -7.11
C LEU A 256 13.00 -8.58 -5.58
N ALA A 257 12.37 -9.50 -4.86
CA ALA A 257 12.55 -9.65 -3.42
C ALA A 257 14.01 -9.98 -3.07
N ALA A 258 14.62 -10.94 -3.78
CA ALA A 258 16.01 -11.36 -3.52
C ALA A 258 17.04 -10.30 -3.91
N GLU A 259 16.89 -9.66 -5.07
CA GLU A 259 17.88 -8.72 -5.61
C GLU A 259 17.75 -7.32 -5.01
N LYS A 260 16.53 -6.88 -4.68
CA LYS A 260 16.24 -5.49 -4.31
C LYS A 260 15.63 -5.35 -2.90
N ASP A 261 15.45 -6.44 -2.16
CA ASP A 261 14.82 -6.47 -0.82
C ASP A 261 13.43 -5.83 -0.80
N VAL A 262 12.65 -6.09 -1.86
CA VAL A 262 11.26 -5.65 -2.01
C VAL A 262 10.34 -6.62 -1.28
N LEU A 263 9.40 -6.08 -0.50
CA LEU A 263 8.37 -6.85 0.21
C LEU A 263 6.95 -6.59 -0.30
N CYS A 264 6.73 -5.51 -1.03
CA CYS A 264 5.41 -5.02 -1.34
C CYS A 264 5.32 -4.67 -2.82
N PHE A 265 4.24 -5.09 -3.48
CA PHE A 265 3.97 -4.76 -4.88
C PHE A 265 2.63 -4.03 -4.99
N GLU A 266 2.67 -2.80 -5.50
CA GLU A 266 1.50 -1.95 -5.74
C GLU A 266 1.62 -1.25 -7.11
N MET A 267 0.64 -0.43 -7.49
CA MET A 267 0.52 0.03 -8.87
C MET A 267 0.50 1.56 -9.05
N GLU A 268 0.50 2.35 -7.99
CA GLU A 268 0.19 3.78 -8.06
C GLU A 268 1.38 4.67 -7.66
N ALA A 269 2.13 4.28 -6.64
CA ALA A 269 3.01 5.17 -5.90
C ALA A 269 4.12 5.82 -6.74
N ALA A 270 4.65 5.13 -7.75
CA ALA A 270 5.67 5.70 -8.62
C ALA A 270 5.21 6.98 -9.34
N GLY A 271 3.89 7.12 -9.59
CA GLY A 271 3.33 8.33 -10.20
C GLY A 271 3.29 9.53 -9.27
N LEU A 272 3.42 9.27 -7.96
CA LEU A 272 3.30 10.27 -6.91
C LEU A 272 4.65 10.78 -6.45
N MET A 273 5.64 9.91 -6.27
CA MET A 273 6.85 10.20 -5.48
C MET A 273 7.58 11.50 -5.87
N ASN A 274 7.65 11.83 -7.16
CA ASN A 274 8.41 13.00 -7.66
C ASN A 274 7.62 14.32 -7.66
N HIS A 275 6.29 14.27 -7.50
CA HIS A 275 5.43 15.45 -7.68
C HIS A 275 4.45 15.68 -6.54
N PHE A 276 4.20 14.65 -5.73
CA PHE A 276 3.32 14.68 -4.58
C PHE A 276 4.15 14.26 -3.35
N PRO A 277 4.40 15.16 -2.39
CA PRO A 277 5.32 14.92 -1.28
C PRO A 277 4.72 13.90 -0.30
N CYS A 278 4.82 12.60 -0.61
CA CYS A 278 4.05 11.57 0.08
C CYS A 278 4.86 10.45 0.74
N LEU A 279 4.19 9.77 1.66
CA LEU A 279 4.57 8.46 2.17
C LEU A 279 3.60 7.41 1.65
N VAL A 280 4.11 6.22 1.30
CA VAL A 280 3.29 5.10 0.84
C VAL A 280 3.10 4.11 2.00
N ILE A 281 1.84 3.75 2.26
CA ILE A 281 1.45 2.82 3.32
C ILE A 281 0.50 1.81 2.68
N GLN A 282 0.78 0.52 2.82
CA GLN A 282 -0.01 -0.52 2.18
C GLN A 282 -0.39 -1.61 3.17
N GLY A 283 -1.66 -1.97 3.22
CA GLY A 283 -2.09 -3.22 3.87
C GLY A 283 -1.79 -4.41 2.95
N ILE A 284 -1.27 -5.50 3.51
CA ILE A 284 -1.07 -6.74 2.74
C ILE A 284 -2.40 -7.47 2.63
N TYR A 285 -2.94 -7.55 1.41
CA TYR A 285 -4.24 -8.15 1.14
C TYR A 285 -4.15 -9.50 0.43
N ASP A 286 -3.19 -9.67 -0.47
CA ASP A 286 -2.85 -10.96 -1.07
C ASP A 286 -1.34 -11.20 -1.01
N TYR A 287 -0.91 -12.39 -1.39
CA TYR A 287 0.49 -12.65 -1.69
C TYR A 287 0.67 -12.44 -3.20
N SER A 288 1.70 -11.69 -3.60
CA SER A 288 1.99 -11.33 -5.01
C SER A 288 2.46 -12.51 -5.88
N ASN A 289 2.10 -13.74 -5.50
CA ASN A 289 2.43 -14.96 -6.20
C ASN A 289 1.25 -15.44 -7.06
N SER A 290 1.36 -16.64 -7.62
CA SER A 290 0.30 -17.25 -8.43
C SER A 290 -0.93 -17.69 -7.62
N HIS A 291 -0.86 -17.65 -6.28
CA HIS A 291 -1.87 -18.13 -5.34
C HIS A 291 -2.66 -16.94 -4.79
N LYS A 292 -3.77 -16.57 -5.44
CA LYS A 292 -4.65 -15.54 -4.90
C LYS A 292 -5.52 -16.10 -3.79
N ASN A 293 -5.37 -15.55 -2.58
CA ASN A 293 -6.39 -15.67 -1.54
C ASN A 293 -7.55 -14.72 -1.90
N LYS A 294 -8.76 -15.25 -2.06
CA LYS A 294 -9.98 -14.48 -2.41
C LYS A 294 -10.92 -14.26 -1.21
N GLU A 295 -10.51 -14.69 -0.02
CA GLU A 295 -11.30 -14.58 1.23
C GLU A 295 -11.18 -13.21 1.90
#